data_AF-A0AAW9FC26-F1
#
_entry.id   AF-A0AAW9FC26-F1
#
_cell.length_a   1.000
_cell.length_b   1.000
_cell.length_c   1.000
_cell.angle_alpha   90.00
_cell.angle_beta   90.00
_cell.angle_gamma   90.00
#
_symmetry.space_group_name_H-M   'P 1'
#
loop_
_entity.id
_entity.type
_entity.pdbx_description
1 polymer ?
#
loop_
_entity_poly.entity_id
_entity_poly.type
_entity_poly.pdbx_seq_one_letter_code
_entity_poly.pdbx_strand_id
1 'polypeptide(L)'
;MLTQELSVEIRVLARQGMSIRAIAQQLRVSRNTVRKYLRNPGLPIYPSRAARPTKLDPFKPYLQARIQAAKPHWIPATVLLRELREHGYTGGLSQLKAWLSPLRHDASGTIVRFETAPGKQMQVDFTIIRRGNRPLKAFVATLGFSRASYVRFFDHERNDAWLTGLREACHFFGGVPQEVLFDNASTIIRERDAYGEGDHRWHPALLALAEEFGFRPRVCRPYRAQTKGKVERFNGYLKRSFVTPLAATLKQAGLALDVSTCQSASK
;
A
#
# COMPACT_ATOMS: atom_id res chain seq x y z
N MET A 1 24.35 -23.84 -9.87
CA MET A 1 24.62 -22.63 -10.67
C MET A 1 26.06 -22.22 -10.40
N LEU A 2 26.87 -21.93 -11.42
CA LEU A 2 28.24 -21.47 -11.21
C LEU A 2 28.21 -19.94 -11.21
N THR A 3 28.68 -19.33 -10.12
CA THR A 3 28.63 -17.87 -9.87
C THR A 3 29.65 -17.13 -10.75
N GLN A 4 29.45 -15.83 -10.93
CA GLN A 4 30.41 -14.97 -11.64
C GLN A 4 31.81 -15.06 -11.01
N GLU A 5 31.88 -15.22 -9.69
CA GLU A 5 33.11 -15.41 -8.92
C GLU A 5 33.92 -16.60 -9.42
N LEU A 6 33.29 -17.76 -9.62
CA LEU A 6 33.97 -18.96 -10.10
C LEU A 6 34.55 -18.78 -11.51
N SER A 7 33.88 -17.98 -12.36
CA SER A 7 34.37 -17.66 -13.71
C SER A 7 35.61 -16.76 -13.68
N VAL A 8 35.71 -15.86 -12.69
CA VAL A 8 36.88 -15.02 -12.48
C VAL A 8 38.01 -15.87 -11.93
N GLU A 9 37.73 -16.72 -10.95
CA GLU A 9 38.71 -17.59 -10.30
C GLU A 9 39.37 -18.59 -11.27
N ILE A 10 38.58 -19.22 -12.16
CA ILE A 10 39.10 -20.06 -13.24
C ILE A 10 40.11 -19.30 -14.12
N ARG A 11 39.83 -18.02 -14.42
CA ARG A 11 40.70 -17.19 -15.29
C ARG A 11 41.96 -16.74 -14.56
N VAL A 12 41.86 -16.39 -13.28
CA VAL A 12 43.01 -16.03 -12.44
C VAL A 12 43.98 -17.20 -12.35
N LEU A 13 43.49 -18.39 -12.02
CA LEU A 13 44.33 -19.59 -11.89
C LEU A 13 44.97 -19.99 -13.24
N ALA A 14 44.25 -19.83 -14.35
CA ALA A 14 44.83 -20.07 -15.68
C ALA A 14 45.91 -19.05 -16.05
N ARG A 15 45.74 -17.76 -15.71
CA ARG A 15 46.77 -16.72 -15.89
C ARG A 15 48.00 -16.94 -15.01
N GLN A 16 47.83 -17.57 -13.86
CA GLN A 16 48.92 -18.02 -12.99
C GLN A 16 49.64 -19.28 -13.51
N GLY A 17 49.30 -19.77 -14.71
CA GLY A 17 49.97 -20.89 -15.35
C GLY A 17 49.48 -22.27 -14.92
N MET A 18 48.38 -22.37 -14.17
CA MET A 18 47.84 -23.68 -13.78
C MET A 18 47.21 -24.42 -14.96
N SER A 19 47.43 -25.74 -15.00
CA SER A 19 46.81 -26.60 -16.01
C SER A 19 45.30 -26.72 -15.78
N ILE A 20 44.54 -26.92 -16.86
CA ILE A 20 43.08 -27.15 -16.83
C ILE A 20 42.70 -28.28 -15.84
N ARG A 21 43.56 -29.31 -15.72
CA ARG A 21 43.35 -30.44 -14.81
C ARG A 21 43.48 -30.01 -13.35
N ALA A 22 44.47 -29.18 -13.02
CA ALA A 22 44.68 -28.65 -11.68
C ALA A 22 43.52 -27.73 -11.27
N ILE A 23 43.12 -26.82 -12.15
CA ILE A 23 42.00 -25.90 -11.92
C ILE A 23 40.69 -26.66 -11.67
N ALA A 24 40.40 -27.68 -12.50
CA ALA A 24 39.21 -28.52 -12.36
C ALA A 24 39.15 -29.24 -10.99
N GLN A 25 40.29 -29.73 -10.51
CA GLN A 25 40.40 -30.43 -9.24
C GLN A 25 40.28 -29.46 -8.05
N GLN A 26 40.95 -28.31 -8.12
CA GLN A 26 40.93 -27.29 -7.06
C GLN A 26 39.55 -26.66 -6.88
N LEU A 27 38.89 -26.30 -7.99
CA LEU A 27 37.57 -25.66 -7.97
C LEU A 27 36.40 -26.65 -8.01
N ARG A 28 36.69 -27.96 -7.97
CA ARG A 28 35.71 -29.06 -8.03
C ARG A 28 34.69 -28.92 -9.18
N VAL A 29 35.17 -28.48 -10.35
CA VAL A 29 34.37 -28.33 -11.57
C VAL A 29 34.87 -29.24 -12.68
N SER A 30 33.99 -29.61 -13.61
CA SER A 30 34.39 -30.43 -14.74
C SER A 30 35.44 -29.72 -15.61
N ARG A 31 36.36 -30.48 -16.21
CA ARG A 31 37.35 -29.95 -17.18
C ARG A 31 36.67 -29.27 -18.37
N ASN A 32 35.47 -29.72 -18.74
CA ASN A 32 34.67 -29.11 -19.81
C ASN A 32 34.16 -27.72 -19.41
N THR A 33 33.79 -27.54 -18.14
CA THR A 33 33.43 -26.24 -17.57
C THR A 33 34.62 -25.28 -17.61
N VAL A 34 35.79 -25.71 -17.13
CA VAL A 34 37.02 -24.90 -17.17
C VAL A 34 37.36 -24.47 -18.60
N ARG A 35 37.36 -25.40 -19.56
CA ARG A 35 37.57 -25.08 -20.98
C ARG A 35 36.54 -24.10 -21.54
N LYS A 36 35.26 -24.27 -21.18
CA LYS A 36 34.17 -23.40 -21.64
C LYS A 36 34.38 -21.95 -21.19
N TYR A 37 34.78 -21.73 -19.94
CA TYR A 37 34.99 -20.38 -19.39
C TYR A 37 36.33 -19.74 -19.79
N LEU A 38 37.36 -20.54 -20.09
CA LEU A 38 38.60 -20.02 -20.68
C LEU A 38 38.43 -19.60 -22.14
N ARG A 39 37.60 -20.31 -22.92
CA ARG A 39 37.33 -19.99 -24.34
C ARG A 39 36.40 -18.80 -24.54
N ASN A 40 35.50 -18.54 -23.60
CA ASN A 40 34.56 -17.42 -23.66
C ASN A 40 34.79 -16.50 -22.45
N PRO A 41 35.65 -15.48 -22.57
CA PRO A 41 36.00 -14.57 -21.46
C PRO A 41 34.86 -13.65 -21.02
N GLY A 42 33.72 -13.66 -21.73
CA GLY A 42 32.54 -12.89 -21.37
C GLY A 42 31.81 -13.45 -20.16
N LEU A 43 31.09 -12.57 -19.44
CA LEU A 43 30.11 -12.98 -18.43
C LEU A 43 29.16 -14.02 -19.06
N PRO A 44 28.70 -15.06 -18.32
CA PRO A 44 27.65 -15.94 -18.81
C PRO A 44 26.35 -15.14 -18.97
N ILE A 45 26.18 -14.50 -20.13
CA ILE A 45 24.92 -13.92 -20.56
C ILE A 45 24.06 -15.13 -20.91
N TYR A 46 23.25 -15.57 -19.95
CA TYR A 46 22.18 -16.50 -20.25
C TYR A 46 21.24 -15.77 -21.21
N PRO A 47 21.05 -16.25 -22.46
CA PRO A 47 20.07 -15.64 -23.33
C PRO A 47 18.73 -15.73 -22.60
N SER A 48 18.10 -14.57 -22.38
CA SER A 48 16.72 -14.52 -21.90
C SER A 48 15.91 -15.39 -22.86
N ARG A 49 15.20 -16.39 -22.31
CA ARG A 49 14.32 -17.24 -23.13
C ARG A 49 13.38 -16.30 -23.89
N ALA A 50 13.33 -16.44 -25.22
CA ALA A 50 12.37 -15.71 -26.04
C ALA A 50 10.98 -15.83 -25.41
N ALA A 51 10.32 -14.69 -25.22
CA ALA A 51 9.02 -14.65 -24.59
C ALA A 51 8.07 -15.55 -25.38
N ARG A 52 7.51 -16.57 -24.72
CA ARG A 52 6.59 -17.50 -25.37
C ARG A 52 5.35 -16.72 -25.83
N PRO A 53 4.83 -17.00 -27.03
CA PRO A 53 3.59 -16.39 -27.46
C PRO A 53 2.47 -16.72 -26.46
N THR A 54 1.72 -15.71 -26.10
CA THR A 54 0.62 -15.80 -25.14
C THR A 54 -0.72 -15.76 -25.84
N LYS A 55 -1.76 -16.31 -25.21
CA LYS A 55 -3.15 -16.22 -25.69
C LYS A 55 -3.63 -14.78 -25.87
N LEU A 56 -2.95 -13.81 -25.24
CA LEU A 56 -3.25 -12.39 -25.34
C LEU A 56 -2.69 -11.75 -26.61
N ASP A 57 -1.68 -12.33 -27.24
CA ASP A 57 -0.96 -11.72 -28.38
C ASP A 57 -1.87 -11.28 -29.53
N PRO A 58 -2.85 -12.09 -29.98
CA PRO A 58 -3.77 -11.68 -31.06
C PRO A 58 -4.63 -10.46 -30.70
N PHE A 59 -4.85 -10.21 -29.41
CA PHE A 59 -5.73 -9.15 -28.90
C PHE A 59 -5.00 -7.86 -28.52
N LYS A 60 -3.66 -7.87 -28.55
CA LYS A 60 -2.85 -6.68 -28.22
C LYS A 60 -3.16 -5.46 -29.09
N PRO A 61 -3.36 -5.58 -30.43
CA PRO A 61 -3.68 -4.42 -31.26
C PRO A 61 -5.02 -3.77 -30.87
N TYR A 62 -6.04 -4.59 -30.61
CA TYR A 62 -7.34 -4.10 -30.14
C TYR A 62 -7.21 -3.36 -28.80
N LEU A 63 -6.50 -3.94 -27.84
CA LEU A 63 -6.28 -3.33 -26.53
C LEU A 63 -5.51 -2.00 -26.64
N GLN A 64 -4.49 -1.94 -27.50
CA GLN A 64 -3.74 -0.69 -27.72
C GLN A 64 -4.63 0.41 -28.29
N ALA A 65 -5.42 0.11 -29.32
CA ALA A 65 -6.36 1.07 -29.91
C ALA A 65 -7.39 1.55 -28.86
N ARG A 66 -7.93 0.62 -28.06
CA ARG A 66 -8.91 0.89 -27.01
C ARG A 66 -8.35 1.76 -25.89
N ILE A 67 -7.13 1.50 -25.45
CA ILE A 67 -6.43 2.31 -24.43
C ILE A 67 -6.12 3.71 -24.96
N GLN A 68 -5.70 3.85 -26.23
CA GLN A 68 -5.43 5.16 -26.84
C GLN A 68 -6.72 5.98 -26.97
N ALA A 69 -7.82 5.38 -27.42
CA ALA A 69 -9.11 6.05 -27.54
C ALA A 69 -9.68 6.50 -26.18
N ALA A 70 -9.31 5.82 -25.09
CA ALA A 70 -9.77 6.16 -23.74
C ALA A 70 -9.00 7.31 -23.09
N LYS A 71 -7.86 7.76 -23.65
CA LYS A 71 -7.06 8.83 -23.06
C LYS A 71 -7.87 10.12 -22.96
N PRO A 72 -7.81 10.84 -21.82
CA PRO A 72 -6.86 10.69 -20.70
C PRO A 72 -7.26 9.67 -19.62
N HIS A 73 -8.41 9.01 -19.76
CA HIS A 73 -8.95 8.08 -18.77
C HIS A 73 -8.40 6.65 -18.93
N TRP A 74 -8.52 5.86 -17.87
CA TRP A 74 -8.02 4.48 -17.84
C TRP A 74 -9.17 3.47 -17.71
N ILE A 75 -9.23 2.52 -18.65
CA ILE A 75 -10.24 1.46 -18.62
C ILE A 75 -9.80 0.36 -17.64
N PRO A 76 -10.64 0.00 -16.64
CA PRO A 76 -10.32 -1.11 -15.74
C PRO A 76 -10.10 -2.43 -16.48
N ALA A 77 -9.12 -3.22 -16.04
CA ALA A 77 -8.78 -4.50 -16.66
C ALA A 77 -9.95 -5.52 -16.67
N THR A 78 -10.91 -5.39 -15.75
CA THR A 78 -12.13 -6.21 -15.73
C THR A 78 -13.07 -5.90 -16.89
N VAL A 79 -13.15 -4.63 -17.31
CA VAL A 79 -13.97 -4.20 -18.45
C VAL A 79 -13.32 -4.68 -19.75
N LEU A 80 -12.01 -4.45 -19.91
CA LEU A 80 -11.26 -4.97 -21.06
C LEU A 80 -11.36 -6.49 -21.17
N LEU A 81 -11.32 -7.22 -20.05
CA LEU A 81 -11.49 -8.68 -20.07
C LEU A 81 -12.86 -9.11 -20.60
N ARG A 82 -13.92 -8.38 -20.27
CA ARG A 82 -15.27 -8.67 -20.77
C ARG A 82 -15.32 -8.45 -22.29
N GLU A 83 -14.85 -7.30 -22.76
CA GLU A 83 -14.77 -6.98 -24.20
C GLU A 83 -13.94 -8.05 -24.94
N LEU A 84 -12.79 -8.45 -24.39
CA LEU A 84 -11.95 -9.49 -24.98
C LEU A 84 -12.65 -10.86 -25.06
N ARG A 85 -13.43 -11.23 -24.04
CA ARG A 85 -14.19 -12.49 -24.05
C ARG A 85 -15.25 -12.51 -25.14
N GLU A 86 -15.90 -11.37 -25.39
CA GLU A 86 -16.84 -11.19 -26.49
C GLU A 86 -16.13 -11.33 -27.86
N HIS A 87 -14.84 -11.00 -27.94
CA HIS A 87 -14.00 -11.19 -29.12
C HIS A 87 -13.29 -12.57 -29.18
N GLY A 88 -13.63 -13.51 -28.29
CA GLY A 88 -13.10 -14.88 -28.31
C GLY A 88 -11.84 -15.13 -27.48
N TYR A 89 -11.48 -14.22 -26.56
CA TYR A 89 -10.33 -14.43 -25.67
C TYR A 89 -10.63 -15.48 -24.58
N THR A 90 -9.82 -16.55 -24.57
CA THR A 90 -9.94 -17.67 -23.61
C THR A 90 -8.92 -17.61 -22.46
N GLY A 91 -8.16 -16.51 -22.34
CA GLY A 91 -7.18 -16.33 -21.27
C GLY A 91 -7.74 -15.71 -19.99
N GLY A 92 -6.89 -15.64 -18.96
CA GLY A 92 -7.26 -15.17 -17.63
C GLY A 92 -6.92 -13.70 -17.36
N LEU A 93 -7.62 -13.10 -16.40
CA LEU A 93 -7.41 -11.70 -15.96
C LEU A 93 -5.95 -11.41 -15.58
N SER A 94 -5.23 -12.37 -15.00
CA SER A 94 -3.85 -12.20 -14.55
C SER A 94 -2.89 -11.92 -15.70
N GLN A 95 -3.06 -12.58 -16.84
CA GLN A 95 -2.23 -12.36 -18.04
C GLN A 95 -2.50 -10.98 -18.66
N LEU A 96 -3.77 -10.59 -18.73
CA LEU A 96 -4.17 -9.24 -19.16
C LEU A 96 -3.58 -8.17 -18.22
N LYS A 97 -3.69 -8.34 -16.90
CA LYS A 97 -3.12 -7.40 -15.91
C LYS A 97 -1.60 -7.28 -16.02
N ALA A 98 -0.90 -8.40 -16.18
CA ALA A 98 0.55 -8.40 -16.35
C ALA A 98 0.98 -7.60 -17.60
N TRP A 99 0.24 -7.73 -18.70
CA TRP A 99 0.51 -6.98 -19.93
C TRP A 99 0.11 -5.49 -19.85
N LEU A 100 -1.00 -5.18 -19.16
CA LEU A 100 -1.45 -3.79 -18.97
C LEU A 100 -0.58 -3.01 -17.98
N SER A 101 0.06 -3.68 -17.02
CA SER A 101 0.87 -3.05 -15.96
C SER A 101 1.94 -2.08 -16.49
N PRO A 102 2.80 -2.45 -17.46
CA PRO A 102 3.78 -1.51 -18.01
C PRO A 102 3.15 -0.40 -18.86
N LEU A 103 1.99 -0.64 -19.48
CA LEU A 103 1.29 0.37 -20.29
C LEU A 103 0.60 1.44 -19.44
N ARG A 104 0.49 1.20 -18.14
CA ARG A 104 -0.07 2.13 -17.15
C ARG A 104 0.93 3.22 -16.74
N HIS A 105 1.92 3.55 -17.58
CA HIS A 105 2.85 4.64 -17.28
C HIS A 105 2.08 5.96 -17.08
N ASP A 106 2.18 6.45 -15.84
CA ASP A 106 1.62 7.64 -15.21
C ASP A 106 0.97 8.70 -16.13
N ALA A 107 -0.35 8.57 -16.31
CA ALA A 107 -1.24 9.74 -16.42
C ALA A 107 -1.77 10.17 -15.02
N SER A 108 -1.35 9.51 -13.94
CA SER A 108 -1.29 10.17 -12.64
C SER A 108 -0.05 11.04 -12.69
N GLY A 109 -0.24 12.34 -12.92
CA GLY A 109 0.81 13.32 -12.66
C GLY A 109 1.49 12.96 -11.35
N THR A 110 2.83 12.97 -11.37
CA THR A 110 3.73 12.68 -10.25
C THR A 110 2.94 12.55 -8.97
N ILE A 111 2.78 11.34 -8.42
CA ILE A 111 2.33 11.25 -7.03
C ILE A 111 3.45 11.93 -6.26
N VAL A 112 3.36 13.27 -6.15
CA VAL A 112 4.08 14.08 -5.21
C VAL A 112 3.57 13.49 -3.92
N ARG A 113 4.34 12.54 -3.39
CA ARG A 113 4.07 11.99 -2.08
C ARG A 113 4.05 13.22 -1.19
N PHE A 114 2.87 13.57 -0.73
CA PHE A 114 2.72 14.64 0.24
C PHE A 114 3.31 14.09 1.54
N GLU A 115 4.63 14.16 1.66
CA GLU A 115 5.39 13.80 2.84
C GLU A 115 5.44 15.05 3.72
N THR A 116 4.71 14.99 4.82
CA THR A 116 4.82 15.97 5.90
C THR A 116 6.07 15.63 6.69
N ALA A 117 6.82 16.61 7.20
CA ALA A 117 7.94 16.36 8.09
C ALA A 117 7.53 15.51 9.32
N PRO A 118 8.46 14.81 9.99
CA PRO A 118 8.20 14.14 11.27
C PRO A 118 7.52 15.09 12.27
N GLY A 119 6.50 14.61 12.99
CA GLY A 119 5.75 15.42 13.96
C GLY A 119 4.89 16.54 13.35
N LYS A 120 4.90 16.76 12.02
CA LYS A 120 4.16 17.86 11.41
C LYS A 120 2.65 17.65 11.43
N GLN A 121 2.19 16.46 11.07
CA GLN A 121 0.77 16.22 10.85
C GLN A 121 0.36 14.80 11.24
N MET A 122 -0.80 14.70 11.88
CA MET A 122 -1.55 13.47 12.08
C MET A 122 -2.89 13.57 11.37
N GLN A 123 -3.30 12.50 10.69
CA GLN A 123 -4.63 12.40 10.08
C GLN A 123 -5.51 11.53 10.96
N VAL A 124 -6.73 12.00 11.23
CA VAL A 124 -7.70 11.29 12.04
C VAL A 124 -9.00 11.05 11.28
N ASP A 125 -9.54 9.84 11.45
CA ASP A 125 -10.77 9.40 10.81
C ASP A 125 -11.55 8.47 11.75
N PHE A 126 -12.85 8.37 11.52
CA PHE A 126 -13.71 7.37 12.13
C PHE A 126 -14.24 6.44 11.07
N THR A 127 -13.92 5.15 11.19
CA THR A 127 -14.36 4.16 10.23
C THR A 127 -15.39 3.21 10.84
N ILE A 128 -16.50 3.02 10.13
CA ILE A 128 -17.58 2.11 10.55
C ILE A 128 -17.29 0.72 10.00
N ILE A 129 -17.36 -0.26 10.89
CA ILE A 129 -17.11 -1.68 10.64
C ILE A 129 -18.41 -2.45 10.91
N ARG A 130 -19.12 -2.78 9.83
CA ARG A 130 -20.38 -3.52 9.88
C ARG A 130 -20.09 -5.02 9.85
N ARG A 131 -20.12 -5.65 11.03
CA ARG A 131 -19.94 -7.10 11.24
C ARG A 131 -20.89 -7.55 12.35
N GLY A 132 -22.03 -8.13 11.96
CA GLY A 132 -23.12 -8.47 12.88
C GLY A 132 -24.11 -7.32 13.10
N ASN A 133 -24.97 -7.46 14.12
CA ASN A 133 -26.10 -6.56 14.34
C ASN A 133 -25.73 -5.22 14.99
N ARG A 134 -24.55 -5.10 15.60
CA ARG A 134 -24.06 -3.86 16.20
C ARG A 134 -22.83 -3.38 15.44
N PRO A 135 -22.92 -2.27 14.68
CA PRO A 135 -21.77 -1.75 13.95
C PRO A 135 -20.71 -1.24 14.93
N LEU A 136 -19.46 -1.66 14.74
CA LEU A 136 -18.32 -1.13 15.48
C LEU A 136 -17.81 0.14 14.81
N LYS A 137 -17.28 1.06 15.61
CA LYS A 137 -16.66 2.28 15.14
C LYS A 137 -15.22 2.29 15.60
N ALA A 138 -14.30 2.58 14.70
CA ALA A 138 -12.89 2.67 15.02
C ALA A 138 -12.39 4.09 14.77
N PHE A 139 -11.93 4.74 15.83
CA PHE A 139 -11.09 5.92 15.74
C PHE A 139 -9.72 5.48 15.23
N VAL A 140 -9.25 6.12 14.16
CA VAL A 140 -7.95 5.84 13.56
C VAL A 140 -7.17 7.14 13.50
N ALA A 141 -5.99 7.15 14.12
CA ALA A 141 -5.03 8.24 14.04
C ALA A 141 -3.78 7.74 13.32
N THR A 142 -3.32 8.45 12.28
CA THR A 142 -2.14 8.05 11.50
C THR A 142 -1.18 9.22 11.30
N LEU A 143 0.08 9.04 11.67
CA LEU A 143 1.12 10.05 11.45
C LEU A 143 1.45 10.18 9.95
N GLY A 144 1.48 11.41 9.46
CA GLY A 144 1.65 11.70 8.04
C GLY A 144 3.00 11.28 7.45
N PHE A 145 4.07 11.34 8.26
CA PHE A 145 5.43 10.94 7.89
C PHE A 145 5.62 9.43 8.00
N SER A 146 5.65 8.88 9.23
CA SER A 146 6.03 7.48 9.51
C SER A 146 4.94 6.46 9.15
N ARG A 147 3.69 6.89 8.97
CA ARG A 147 2.51 6.02 8.83
C ARG A 147 2.24 5.14 10.04
N ALA A 148 2.87 5.42 11.18
CA ALA A 148 2.47 4.81 12.43
C ALA A 148 1.00 5.16 12.71
N SER A 149 0.21 4.15 13.04
CA SER A 149 -1.23 4.27 13.25
C SER A 149 -1.60 3.80 14.64
N TYR A 150 -2.53 4.51 15.26
CA TYR A 150 -3.19 4.16 16.51
C TYR A 150 -4.67 3.93 16.22
N VAL A 151 -5.24 2.91 16.87
CA VAL A 151 -6.66 2.55 16.70
C VAL A 151 -7.30 2.38 18.06
N ARG A 152 -8.50 2.96 18.21
CA ARG A 152 -9.37 2.71 19.36
C ARG A 152 -10.79 2.41 18.91
N PHE A 153 -11.38 1.36 19.48
CA PHE A 153 -12.74 0.96 19.15
C PHE A 153 -13.75 1.62 20.09
N PHE A 154 -14.90 1.98 19.54
CA PHE A 154 -16.05 2.56 20.22
C PHE A 154 -17.33 1.97 19.61
N ASP A 155 -18.43 2.07 20.35
CA ASP A 155 -19.79 1.81 19.86
C ASP A 155 -20.48 3.08 19.32
N HIS A 156 -19.88 4.27 19.55
CA HIS A 156 -20.38 5.57 19.12
C HIS A 156 -19.27 6.46 18.52
N GLU A 157 -19.66 7.56 17.87
CA GLU A 157 -18.74 8.52 17.20
C GLU A 157 -18.96 9.97 17.69
N ARG A 158 -19.53 10.11 18.89
CA ARG A 158 -19.80 11.40 19.54
C ARG A 158 -18.49 12.07 19.96
N ASN A 159 -18.58 13.34 20.37
CA ASN A 159 -17.43 14.18 20.69
C ASN A 159 -16.49 13.55 21.74
N ASP A 160 -17.02 12.88 22.77
CA ASP A 160 -16.26 12.18 23.81
C ASP A 160 -15.32 11.10 23.24
N ALA A 161 -15.79 10.32 22.25
CA ALA A 161 -14.97 9.31 21.59
C ALA A 161 -13.80 9.92 20.80
N TRP A 162 -14.03 11.06 20.12
CA TRP A 162 -12.98 11.79 19.42
C TRP A 162 -11.92 12.35 20.36
N LEU A 163 -12.33 13.01 21.45
CA LEU A 163 -11.40 13.58 22.43
C LEU A 163 -10.56 12.49 23.11
N THR A 164 -11.21 11.39 23.50
CA THR A 164 -10.52 10.22 24.09
C THR A 164 -9.52 9.64 23.10
N GLY A 165 -9.94 9.42 21.84
CA GLY A 165 -9.06 8.89 20.79
C GLY A 165 -7.84 9.78 20.54
N LEU A 166 -8.02 11.11 20.49
CA LEU A 166 -6.93 12.07 20.29
C LEU A 166 -5.93 12.06 21.46
N ARG A 167 -6.43 12.11 22.70
CA ARG A 167 -5.61 12.08 23.92
C ARG A 167 -4.74 10.82 23.96
N GLU A 168 -5.36 9.68 23.72
CA GLU A 168 -4.66 8.40 23.77
C GLU A 168 -3.72 8.19 22.58
N ALA A 169 -4.06 8.69 21.39
CA ALA A 169 -3.15 8.66 20.25
C ALA A 169 -1.87 9.45 20.55
N CYS A 170 -1.99 10.65 21.13
CA CYS A 170 -0.82 11.45 21.52
C CYS A 170 0.04 10.72 22.56
N HIS A 171 -0.59 10.07 23.54
CA HIS A 171 0.13 9.26 24.53
C HIS A 171 0.83 8.05 23.88
N PHE A 172 0.13 7.32 23.01
CA PHE A 172 0.68 6.16 22.29
C PHE A 172 1.88 6.54 21.41
N PHE A 173 1.82 7.67 20.71
CA PHE A 173 2.94 8.14 19.89
C PHE A 173 4.08 8.77 20.70
N GLY A 174 3.90 8.96 22.02
CA GLY A 174 4.90 9.59 22.89
C GLY A 174 5.14 11.07 22.55
N GLY A 175 4.19 11.73 21.89
CA GLY A 175 4.34 13.12 21.45
C GLY A 175 3.11 13.66 20.73
N VAL A 176 3.07 14.98 20.57
CA VAL A 176 1.94 15.69 19.95
C VAL A 176 2.35 16.23 18.57
N PRO A 177 1.57 15.97 17.50
CA PRO A 177 1.82 16.56 16.19
C PRO A 177 1.45 18.05 16.16
N GLN A 178 2.12 18.84 15.31
CA GLN A 178 1.79 20.26 15.15
C GLN A 178 0.36 20.48 14.61
N GLU A 179 -0.10 19.61 13.71
CA GLU A 179 -1.42 19.72 13.10
C GLU A 179 -2.17 18.38 13.15
N VAL A 180 -3.46 18.44 13.45
CA VAL A 180 -4.39 17.31 13.39
C VAL A 180 -5.41 17.57 12.28
N LEU A 181 -5.38 16.71 11.26
CA LEU A 181 -6.21 16.82 10.07
C LEU A 181 -7.41 15.87 10.16
N PHE A 182 -8.61 16.41 10.11
CA PHE A 182 -9.87 15.68 10.17
C PHE A 182 -10.47 15.50 8.77
N ASP A 183 -10.75 14.25 8.37
CA ASP A 183 -11.29 13.93 7.03
C ASP A 183 -12.83 13.99 6.99
N ASN A 184 -13.51 13.57 8.07
CA ASN A 184 -14.96 13.69 8.23
C ASN A 184 -15.30 14.45 9.52
N ALA A 185 -15.29 15.77 9.44
CA ALA A 185 -15.40 16.64 10.60
C ALA A 185 -16.84 17.02 10.97
N SER A 186 -17.89 16.46 10.34
CA SER A 186 -19.28 16.86 10.64
C SER A 186 -19.70 16.66 12.09
N THR A 187 -19.12 15.69 12.80
CA THR A 187 -19.38 15.43 14.24
C THR A 187 -18.59 16.34 15.19
N ILE A 188 -17.58 17.05 14.69
CA ILE A 188 -16.69 17.91 15.50
C ILE A 188 -16.79 19.38 15.08
N ILE A 189 -17.44 19.65 13.94
CA ILE A 189 -17.85 20.97 13.47
C ILE A 189 -19.27 21.20 13.97
N ARG A 190 -19.46 22.27 14.75
CA ARG A 190 -20.74 22.60 15.40
C ARG A 190 -21.79 23.10 14.39
N GLU A 191 -21.34 23.88 13.40
CA GLU A 191 -22.15 24.46 12.31
C GLU A 191 -21.30 24.49 11.03
N ARG A 192 -21.86 23.98 9.92
CA ARG A 192 -21.38 24.31 8.56
C ARG A 192 -22.22 25.49 8.10
N ASP A 193 -21.91 26.70 8.56
CA ASP A 193 -22.76 27.83 8.21
C ASP A 193 -22.64 28.19 6.74
N ALA A 194 -23.81 28.48 6.19
CA ALA A 194 -24.09 28.98 4.85
C ALA A 194 -23.53 30.41 4.60
N TYR A 195 -22.45 30.81 5.28
CA TYR A 195 -21.84 32.13 5.23
C TYR A 195 -20.33 32.01 5.02
N GLY A 196 -19.91 31.86 3.76
CA GLY A 196 -18.54 32.08 3.31
C GLY A 196 -17.56 30.91 3.45
N GLU A 197 -16.65 30.78 2.48
CA GLU A 197 -15.53 29.84 2.54
C GLU A 197 -14.59 30.18 3.70
N GLY A 198 -14.54 29.33 4.74
CA GLY A 198 -13.39 29.28 5.65
C GLY A 198 -13.67 29.17 7.15
N ASP A 199 -14.85 29.56 7.62
CA ASP A 199 -15.15 29.61 9.06
C ASP A 199 -15.89 28.36 9.55
N HIS A 200 -15.15 27.26 9.67
CA HIS A 200 -15.64 26.10 10.42
C HIS A 200 -15.53 26.35 11.92
N ARG A 201 -16.66 26.43 12.62
CA ARG A 201 -16.69 26.51 14.09
C ARG A 201 -16.43 25.13 14.70
N TRP A 202 -15.22 24.94 15.22
CA TRP A 202 -14.85 23.76 15.99
C TRP A 202 -15.66 23.66 17.28
N HIS A 203 -15.95 22.43 17.71
CA HIS A 203 -16.55 22.20 19.02
C HIS A 203 -15.63 22.74 20.15
N PRO A 204 -16.16 23.47 21.16
CA PRO A 204 -15.33 24.07 22.22
C PRO A 204 -14.43 23.07 22.95
N ALA A 205 -14.93 21.86 23.18
CA ALA A 205 -14.15 20.80 23.83
C ALA A 205 -12.95 20.31 22.98
N LEU A 206 -13.05 20.38 21.63
CA LEU A 206 -11.89 20.12 20.77
C LEU A 206 -10.88 21.25 20.88
N LEU A 207 -11.33 22.51 20.92
CA LEU A 207 -10.44 23.66 21.05
C LEU A 207 -9.69 23.64 22.40
N ALA A 208 -10.38 23.31 23.49
CA ALA A 208 -9.75 23.15 24.80
C ALA A 208 -8.69 22.04 24.78
N LEU A 209 -8.97 20.90 24.14
CA LEU A 209 -7.98 19.83 24.00
C LEU A 209 -6.80 20.26 23.11
N ALA A 210 -7.05 21.00 22.04
CA ALA A 210 -6.04 21.53 21.14
C ALA A 210 -5.10 22.51 21.85
N GLU A 211 -5.65 23.36 22.72
CA GLU A 211 -4.89 24.26 23.59
C GLU A 211 -4.08 23.49 24.65
N GLU A 212 -4.69 22.50 25.31
CA GLU A 212 -4.04 21.65 26.32
C GLU A 212 -2.82 20.89 25.74
N PHE A 213 -2.98 20.31 24.55
CA PHE A 213 -1.93 19.49 23.92
C PHE A 213 -1.01 20.29 22.99
N GLY A 214 -1.39 21.50 22.58
CA GLY A 214 -0.62 22.36 21.69
C GLY A 214 -0.65 21.94 20.21
N PHE A 215 -1.74 21.35 19.71
CA PHE A 215 -1.90 21.04 18.28
C PHE A 215 -2.89 21.98 17.59
N ARG A 216 -2.76 22.14 16.27
CA ARG A 216 -3.70 22.92 15.45
C ARG A 216 -4.70 22.02 14.72
N PRO A 217 -6.02 22.13 14.98
CA PRO A 217 -7.03 21.39 14.22
C PRO A 217 -7.17 21.95 12.79
N ARG A 218 -7.30 21.05 11.81
CA ARG A 218 -7.44 21.36 10.38
C ARG A 218 -8.49 20.45 9.75
N VAL A 219 -9.30 20.98 8.83
CA VAL A 219 -10.21 20.18 8.00
C VAL A 219 -9.51 19.82 6.68
N CYS A 220 -9.69 18.59 6.20
CA CYS A 220 -9.32 18.23 4.83
C CYS A 220 -10.02 19.13 3.82
N ARG A 221 -9.26 19.81 2.94
CA ARG A 221 -9.87 20.54 1.81
C ARG A 221 -10.53 19.54 0.86
N PRO A 222 -11.77 19.78 0.40
CA PRO A 222 -12.38 19.01 -0.69
C PRO A 222 -11.43 19.01 -1.91
N TYR A 223 -11.40 17.91 -2.67
CA TYR A 223 -10.58 17.72 -3.89
C TYR A 223 -9.08 17.39 -3.78
N ARG A 224 -8.46 17.26 -2.58
CA ARG A 224 -7.09 16.69 -2.46
C ARG A 224 -7.07 15.18 -2.22
N ALA A 225 -7.43 14.41 -3.24
CA ALA A 225 -7.46 12.94 -3.21
C ALA A 225 -6.12 12.28 -2.82
N GLN A 226 -4.98 12.93 -3.09
CA GLN A 226 -3.64 12.38 -2.79
C GLN A 226 -3.33 12.26 -1.29
N THR A 227 -3.87 13.15 -0.46
CA THR A 227 -3.68 13.11 1.01
C THR A 227 -4.51 12.03 1.69
N LYS A 228 -5.62 11.63 1.05
CA LYS A 228 -6.64 10.71 1.59
C LYS A 228 -6.24 9.23 1.55
N GLY A 229 -5.37 8.87 0.61
CA GLY A 229 -4.97 7.47 0.40
C GLY A 229 -4.18 6.83 1.55
N LYS A 230 -3.67 7.61 2.52
CA LYS A 230 -2.88 7.10 3.66
C LYS A 230 -3.79 6.36 4.64
N VAL A 231 -4.81 7.04 5.15
CA VAL A 231 -5.78 6.50 6.10
C VAL A 231 -6.70 5.50 5.42
N GLU A 232 -7.11 5.72 4.16
CA GLU A 232 -7.93 4.75 3.41
C GLU A 232 -7.27 3.37 3.27
N ARG A 233 -5.95 3.32 3.01
CA ARG A 233 -5.22 2.05 2.95
C ARG A 233 -5.22 1.34 4.30
N PHE A 234 -4.97 2.08 5.39
CA PHE A 234 -4.99 1.52 6.74
C PHE A 234 -6.39 1.04 7.13
N ASN A 235 -7.43 1.82 6.87
CA ASN A 235 -8.84 1.41 7.06
C ASN A 235 -9.17 0.12 6.30
N GLY A 236 -8.62 -0.02 5.09
CA GLY A 236 -8.71 -1.24 4.30
C GLY A 236 -8.06 -2.45 4.98
N TYR A 237 -6.87 -2.27 5.55
CA TYR A 237 -6.18 -3.29 6.34
C TYR A 237 -6.98 -3.63 7.61
N LEU A 238 -7.39 -2.62 8.39
CA LEU A 238 -8.15 -2.79 9.63
C LEU A 238 -9.40 -3.64 9.40
N LYS A 239 -10.19 -3.33 8.36
CA LYS A 239 -11.44 -4.04 8.06
C LYS A 239 -11.22 -5.47 7.55
N ARG A 240 -10.24 -5.67 6.67
CA ARG A 240 -10.07 -6.94 5.93
C ARG A 240 -9.06 -7.87 6.56
N SER A 241 -7.95 -7.35 7.05
CA SER A 241 -6.81 -8.13 7.51
C SER A 241 -6.74 -8.24 9.03
N PHE A 242 -7.34 -7.30 9.78
CA PHE A 242 -7.42 -7.39 11.24
C PHE A 242 -8.79 -7.89 11.72
N VAL A 243 -9.87 -7.14 11.45
CA VAL A 243 -11.21 -7.48 11.98
C VAL A 243 -11.77 -8.77 11.39
N THR A 244 -11.54 -9.04 10.10
CA THR A 244 -12.14 -10.25 9.48
C THR A 244 -11.58 -11.54 10.09
N PRO A 245 -10.25 -11.73 10.23
CA PRO A 245 -9.71 -12.88 10.93
C PRO A 245 -10.13 -12.92 12.41
N LEU A 246 -10.07 -11.80 13.13
CA LEU A 246 -10.47 -11.74 14.54
C LEU A 246 -11.92 -12.19 14.75
N ALA A 247 -12.83 -11.69 13.92
CA ALA A 247 -14.24 -12.07 13.97
C ALA A 247 -14.46 -13.57 13.72
N ALA A 248 -13.66 -14.18 12.83
CA ALA A 248 -13.72 -15.62 12.58
C ALA A 248 -13.24 -16.42 13.81
N THR A 249 -12.13 -16.01 14.42
CA THR A 249 -11.59 -16.65 15.65
C THR A 249 -12.58 -16.53 16.81
N LEU A 250 -13.12 -15.35 17.07
CA LEU A 250 -14.11 -15.14 18.14
C LEU A 250 -15.36 -15.99 17.92
N LYS A 251 -15.85 -16.06 16.67
CA LYS A 251 -17.00 -16.90 16.32
C LYS A 251 -16.74 -18.38 16.58
N GLN A 252 -15.55 -18.89 16.29
CA GLN A 252 -15.17 -20.27 16.60
C GLN A 252 -15.11 -20.54 18.11
N ALA A 253 -14.71 -19.53 18.90
CA ALA A 253 -14.69 -19.59 20.37
C ALA A 253 -16.05 -19.32 21.03
N GLY A 254 -17.13 -19.11 20.26
CA GLY A 254 -18.45 -18.74 20.79
C GLY A 254 -18.54 -17.33 21.38
N LEU A 255 -17.56 -16.47 21.07
CA LEU A 255 -17.48 -15.09 21.57
C LEU A 255 -18.03 -14.09 20.56
N ALA A 256 -18.57 -12.98 21.06
CA ALA A 256 -19.05 -11.88 20.24
C ALA A 256 -17.91 -10.96 19.81
N LEU A 257 -18.00 -10.42 18.59
CA LEU A 257 -17.17 -9.32 18.15
C LEU A 257 -17.76 -8.00 18.67
N ASP A 258 -17.11 -7.39 19.65
CA ASP A 258 -17.51 -6.15 20.30
C ASP A 258 -16.32 -5.21 20.55
N VAL A 259 -16.58 -4.06 21.20
CA VAL A 259 -15.53 -3.08 21.53
C VAL A 259 -14.46 -3.70 22.42
N SER A 260 -14.84 -4.48 23.44
CA SER A 260 -13.91 -5.03 24.43
C SER A 260 -12.93 -6.04 23.81
N THR A 261 -13.45 -6.93 22.97
CA THR A 261 -12.68 -7.95 22.26
C THR A 261 -11.77 -7.35 21.20
N CYS A 262 -12.26 -6.34 20.47
CA CYS A 262 -11.42 -5.61 19.50
C CYS A 262 -10.32 -4.81 20.18
N GLN A 263 -10.63 -4.11 21.27
CA GLN A 263 -9.65 -3.30 22.01
C GLN A 263 -8.56 -4.15 22.66
N SER A 264 -8.90 -5.35 23.11
CA SER A 264 -7.92 -6.29 23.68
C SER A 264 -6.99 -6.85 22.61
N ALA A 265 -7.49 -7.09 21.40
CA ALA A 265 -6.72 -7.62 20.28
C ALA A 265 -5.88 -6.57 19.53
N SER A 266 -6.11 -5.27 19.76
CA SER A 266 -5.45 -4.17 19.05
C SER A 266 -4.30 -3.51 19.82
N LYS A 267 -4.01 -3.98 21.04
CA LYS A 267 -2.82 -3.59 21.81
C LYS A 267 -1.59 -4.33 21.29
#